data_AF-A0A4S4ZFZ4-F1
#
_entry.id   AF-A0A4S4ZFZ4-F1
#
_cell.length_a   1.000
_cell.length_b   1.000
_cell.length_c   1.000
_cell.angle_alpha   90.00
_cell.angle_beta   90.00
_cell.angle_gamma   90.00
#
_symmetry.space_group_name_H-M   'P 1'
#
loop_
_entity.id
_entity.type
_entity.pdbx_description
1 polymer ?
#
loop_
_entity_poly.entity_id
_entity_poly.type
_entity_poly.pdbx_seq_one_letter_code
_entity_poly.pdbx_strand_id
1 'polypeptide(L)'
;MRAMDAIDRKILAELQEDAHLTNQQLAARIGLSPSPTLRRVRRLKDDGIIARYVAVVEPRRLGLQVMALVTLTLASQDDATISAVEERIRSLDEVTEAYTLAGQADYIIKVWVSSLETYEEFVRTKLRTVRGLASITTMFAYATVKPPSPISPPPPHAERSTDRDRRSR
;
A
#
# COMPACT_ATOMS: atom_id res chain seq x y z
N MET A 1 -2.51 -15.22 -15.59
CA MET A 1 -3.19 -15.07 -14.28
C MET A 1 -4.64 -15.50 -14.45
N ARG A 2 -5.12 -16.51 -13.72
CA ARG A 2 -6.53 -16.94 -13.82
C ARG A 2 -7.41 -15.79 -13.29
N ALA A 3 -8.49 -15.47 -14.00
CA ALA A 3 -9.40 -14.43 -13.57
C ALA A 3 -9.92 -14.73 -12.15
N MET A 4 -9.80 -13.75 -11.25
CA MET A 4 -10.31 -13.83 -9.88
C MET A 4 -11.83 -13.91 -9.91
N ASP A 5 -12.40 -14.91 -9.23
CA ASP A 5 -13.85 -15.10 -9.19
C ASP A 5 -14.50 -14.39 -7.99
N ALA A 6 -15.82 -14.51 -7.87
CA ALA A 6 -16.57 -13.87 -6.78
C ALA A 6 -16.21 -14.43 -5.39
N ILE A 7 -15.84 -15.70 -5.29
CA ILE A 7 -15.45 -16.32 -4.01
C ILE A 7 -14.08 -15.80 -3.58
N ASP A 8 -13.13 -15.71 -4.51
CA ASP A 8 -11.81 -15.15 -4.22
C ASP A 8 -11.92 -13.71 -3.70
N ARG A 9 -12.81 -12.88 -4.28
CA ARG A 9 -13.09 -11.53 -3.78
C ARG A 9 -13.66 -11.53 -2.37
N LYS A 10 -14.58 -12.45 -2.04
CA LYS A 10 -15.11 -12.60 -0.67
C LYS A 10 -14.01 -13.01 0.31
N ILE A 11 -13.13 -13.94 -0.10
CA ILE A 11 -11.98 -14.34 0.72
C ILE A 11 -11.10 -13.12 1.04
N LEU A 12 -10.78 -12.31 0.04
CA LEU A 12 -9.96 -11.10 0.24
C LEU A 12 -10.68 -10.05 1.09
N ALA A 13 -11.99 -9.88 0.95
CA ALA A 13 -12.77 -8.97 1.78
C ALA A 13 -12.69 -9.40 3.26
N GLU A 14 -12.98 -10.66 3.56
CA GLU A 14 -12.95 -11.19 4.93
C GLU A 14 -11.55 -11.12 5.55
N LEU A 15 -10.51 -11.50 4.80
CA LEU A 15 -9.14 -11.56 5.32
C LEU A 15 -8.48 -10.19 5.46
N GLN A 16 -8.91 -9.18 4.69
CA GLN A 16 -8.42 -7.81 4.87
C GLN A 16 -9.06 -7.12 6.07
N GLU A 17 -10.29 -7.51 6.44
CA GLU A 17 -10.96 -7.05 7.66
C GLU A 17 -10.42 -7.79 8.90
N ASP A 18 -10.31 -9.11 8.82
CA ASP A 18 -9.80 -9.96 9.91
C ASP A 18 -8.89 -11.08 9.39
N ALA A 19 -7.59 -10.82 9.46
CA ALA A 19 -6.55 -11.78 9.10
C ALA A 19 -6.44 -12.98 10.06
N HIS A 20 -7.04 -12.92 11.26
CA HIS A 20 -6.95 -13.95 12.29
C HIS A 20 -8.02 -15.04 12.15
N LEU A 21 -8.94 -14.91 11.18
CA LEU A 21 -9.96 -15.92 10.92
C LEU A 21 -9.34 -17.30 10.69
N THR A 22 -9.83 -18.27 11.45
CA THR A 22 -9.54 -19.67 11.15
C THR A 22 -10.13 -20.04 9.80
N ASN A 23 -9.54 -21.04 9.13
CA ASN A 23 -10.08 -21.53 7.86
C ASN A 23 -11.54 -22.02 7.98
N GLN A 24 -11.96 -22.52 9.15
CA GLN A 24 -13.35 -22.91 9.40
C GLN A 24 -14.29 -21.69 9.45
N GLN A 25 -13.91 -20.63 10.16
CA GLN A 25 -14.70 -19.39 10.22
C GLN A 25 -14.78 -18.73 8.85
N LEU A 26 -13.66 -18.62 8.14
CA LEU A 26 -13.63 -18.07 6.79
C LEU A 26 -14.55 -18.85 5.84
N ALA A 27 -14.46 -20.18 5.87
CA ALA A 27 -15.29 -21.06 5.04
C ALA A 27 -16.80 -20.85 5.31
N ALA A 28 -17.18 -20.73 6.59
CA ALA A 28 -18.55 -20.43 6.97
C ALA A 28 -19.03 -19.07 6.43
N ARG A 29 -18.20 -18.02 6.54
CA ARG A 29 -18.55 -16.67 6.06
C ARG A 29 -18.69 -16.57 4.53
N ILE A 30 -17.86 -17.30 3.79
CA ILE A 30 -17.90 -17.26 2.31
C ILE A 30 -18.86 -18.30 1.69
N GLY A 31 -19.46 -19.18 2.51
CA GLY A 31 -20.40 -20.21 2.05
C GLY A 31 -19.74 -21.41 1.36
N LEU A 32 -18.55 -21.82 1.81
CA LEU A 32 -17.84 -23.01 1.31
C LEU A 32 -17.50 -23.98 2.44
N SER A 33 -17.13 -25.22 2.07
CA SER A 33 -16.52 -26.15 3.03
C SER A 33 -15.03 -25.81 3.27
N PRO A 34 -14.44 -26.25 4.39
CA PRO A 34 -13.06 -25.86 4.75
C PRO A 34 -11.99 -26.24 3.72
N SER A 35 -12.11 -27.38 3.05
CA SER A 35 -11.11 -27.88 2.09
C SER A 35 -10.95 -26.98 0.83
N PRO A 36 -12.02 -26.64 0.07
CA PRO A 36 -11.91 -25.72 -1.06
C PRO A 36 -11.51 -24.29 -0.65
N THR A 37 -11.91 -23.81 0.54
CA THR A 37 -11.47 -22.51 1.08
C THR A 37 -9.96 -22.47 1.25
N LEU A 38 -9.39 -23.49 1.91
CA LEU A 38 -7.97 -23.59 2.15
C LEU A 38 -7.16 -23.59 0.85
N ARG A 39 -7.62 -24.34 -0.15
CA ARG A 39 -6.99 -24.39 -1.48
C ARG A 39 -7.00 -23.03 -2.17
N ARG A 40 -8.11 -22.29 -2.09
CA ARG A 40 -8.23 -20.95 -2.68
C ARG A 40 -7.33 -19.93 -1.98
N VAL A 41 -7.31 -19.92 -0.65
CA VAL A 41 -6.42 -19.04 0.13
C VAL A 41 -4.96 -19.31 -0.21
N ARG A 42 -4.54 -20.58 -0.26
CA ARG A 42 -3.16 -20.95 -0.68
C ARG A 42 -2.84 -20.41 -2.06
N ARG A 43 -3.71 -20.66 -3.03
CA ARG A 43 -3.52 -20.12 -4.39
C ARG A 43 -3.40 -18.60 -4.41
N LEU A 44 -4.23 -17.86 -3.66
CA LEU A 44 -4.14 -16.39 -3.60
C LEU A 44 -2.82 -15.90 -3.01
N LYS A 45 -2.21 -16.67 -2.09
CA LYS A 45 -0.85 -16.40 -1.59
C LYS A 45 0.21 -16.73 -2.63
N ASP A 46 0.12 -17.92 -3.23
CA ASP A 46 1.08 -18.43 -4.22
C ASP A 46 1.10 -17.54 -5.48
N ASP A 47 -0.06 -17.01 -5.87
CA ASP A 47 -0.22 -16.05 -6.97
C ASP A 47 0.26 -14.63 -6.60
N GLY A 48 0.70 -14.38 -5.36
CA GLY A 48 1.16 -13.08 -4.86
C GLY A 48 0.04 -12.05 -4.63
N ILE A 49 -1.23 -12.44 -4.79
CA ILE A 49 -2.39 -11.55 -4.55
C ILE A 49 -2.50 -11.20 -3.07
N ILE A 50 -2.30 -12.20 -2.19
CA ILE A 50 -2.09 -11.96 -0.77
C ILE A 50 -0.58 -11.82 -0.55
N ALA A 51 -0.11 -10.56 -0.53
CA ALA A 51 1.31 -10.27 -0.39
C ALA A 51 1.86 -10.57 1.02
N ARG A 52 1.10 -10.26 2.07
CA ARG A 52 1.51 -10.45 3.48
C ARG A 52 0.32 -10.33 4.43
N TYR A 53 0.52 -10.80 5.67
CA TYR A 53 -0.36 -10.54 6.81
C TYR A 53 0.38 -9.65 7.80
N VAL A 54 -0.24 -8.55 8.22
CA VAL A 54 0.38 -7.57 9.11
C VAL A 54 -0.62 -7.12 10.16
N ALA A 55 -0.13 -6.83 11.37
CA ALA A 55 -0.90 -6.11 12.37
C ALA A 55 -0.85 -4.61 12.05
N VAL A 56 -2.01 -3.95 12.02
CA VAL A 56 -2.10 -2.50 11.90
C VAL A 56 -2.17 -1.90 13.30
N VAL A 57 -1.24 -1.00 13.61
CA VAL A 57 -1.10 -0.36 14.92
C VAL A 57 -1.43 1.13 14.84
N GLU A 58 -2.03 1.67 15.90
CA GLU A 58 -2.32 3.10 16.02
C GLU A 58 -1.03 3.87 16.36
N PRO A 59 -0.46 4.68 15.44
CA PRO A 59 0.83 5.33 15.66
C PRO A 59 0.86 6.23 16.91
N ARG A 60 -0.24 6.93 17.21
CA ARG A 60 -0.30 7.84 18.36
C ARG A 60 -0.19 7.11 19.69
N ARG A 61 -0.65 5.86 19.78
CA ARG A 61 -0.50 5.01 20.97
C ARG A 61 0.93 4.51 21.17
N LEU A 62 1.76 4.60 20.13
CA LEU A 62 3.20 4.31 20.18
C LEU A 62 4.05 5.58 20.42
N GLY A 63 3.41 6.73 20.69
CA GLY A 63 4.10 8.00 20.91
C GLY A 63 4.42 8.77 19.63
N LEU A 64 3.99 8.30 18.45
CA LEU A 64 4.18 9.00 17.18
C LEU A 64 3.04 10.01 16.96
N GLN A 65 3.25 11.25 17.40
CA GLN A 65 2.20 12.28 17.38
C GLN A 65 2.17 13.09 16.08
N VAL A 66 3.24 13.08 15.30
CA VAL A 66 3.38 13.89 14.08
C VAL A 66 3.45 12.98 12.86
N MET A 67 2.54 13.23 11.92
CA MET A 67 2.57 12.67 10.57
C MET A 67 2.90 13.77 9.57
N ALA A 68 3.92 13.53 8.75
CA ALA A 68 4.30 14.41 7.66
C ALA A 68 4.23 13.67 6.32
N LEU A 69 3.63 14.32 5.32
CA LEU A 69 3.81 13.97 3.92
C LEU A 69 4.92 14.87 3.37
N VAL A 70 5.95 14.27 2.79
CA VAL A 70 7.14 14.98 2.33
C VAL A 70 7.34 14.68 0.86
N THR A 71 7.33 15.72 0.02
CA THR A 71 7.69 15.57 -1.38
C THR A 71 9.18 15.83 -1.57
N LEU A 72 9.79 15.01 -2.42
CA LEU A 72 11.21 15.03 -2.72
C LEU A 72 11.40 15.24 -4.22
N THR A 73 12.25 16.20 -4.59
CA THR A 73 12.67 16.42 -5.97
C THR A 73 14.13 16.07 -6.11
N LEU A 74 14.50 15.35 -7.16
CA LEU A 74 15.86 14.97 -7.48
C LEU A 74 16.62 16.11 -8.16
N ALA A 75 17.93 16.16 -7.93
CA ALA A 75 18.84 17.05 -8.65
C ALA A 75 19.16 16.54 -10.06
N SER A 76 19.06 15.23 -10.27
CA SER A 76 19.25 14.56 -11.56
C SER A 76 18.43 13.27 -11.56
N GLN A 77 17.94 12.88 -12.74
CA GLN A 77 17.15 11.67 -12.95
C GLN A 77 17.98 10.54 -13.59
N ASP A 78 19.30 10.54 -13.37
CA ASP A 78 20.15 9.42 -13.75
C ASP A 78 19.95 8.22 -12.82
N ASP A 79 20.14 7.01 -13.35
CA ASP A 79 19.89 5.74 -12.64
C ASP A 79 20.66 5.62 -11.31
N ALA A 80 21.87 6.19 -11.23
CA ALA A 80 22.68 6.14 -10.01
C ALA A 80 22.08 7.02 -8.91
N THR A 81 21.66 8.23 -9.25
CA THR A 81 20.95 9.13 -8.33
C THR A 81 19.64 8.51 -7.84
N ILE A 82 18.82 8.00 -8.76
CA ILE A 82 17.54 7.36 -8.44
C ILE A 82 17.76 6.18 -7.48
N SER A 83 18.66 5.26 -7.83
CA SER A 83 18.93 4.06 -7.02
C SER A 83 19.40 4.42 -5.60
N ALA A 84 20.33 5.38 -5.48
CA ALA A 84 20.87 5.80 -4.19
C ALA A 84 19.81 6.47 -3.30
N VAL A 85 18.94 7.30 -3.88
CA VAL A 85 17.84 7.94 -3.14
C VAL A 85 16.83 6.90 -2.67
N GLU A 86 16.40 5.99 -3.55
CA GLU A 86 15.43 4.97 -3.19
C GLU A 86 15.95 3.97 -2.15
N GLU A 87 17.20 3.53 -2.27
CA GLU A 87 17.85 2.67 -1.27
C GLU A 87 17.86 3.37 0.09
N ARG A 88 18.22 4.65 0.12
CA ARG A 88 18.25 5.42 1.35
C ARG A 88 16.86 5.64 1.92
N ILE A 89 15.84 5.94 1.12
CA ILE A 89 14.47 6.10 1.60
C ILE A 89 13.97 4.79 2.25
N ARG A 90 14.24 3.64 1.62
CA ARG A 90 13.84 2.32 2.14
C ARG A 90 14.50 1.98 3.48
N SER A 91 15.66 2.56 3.78
CA SER A 91 16.39 2.32 5.04
C SER A 91 15.98 3.25 6.20
N LEU A 92 15.04 4.17 5.98
CA LEU A 92 14.60 5.12 7.01
C LEU A 92 13.37 4.58 7.73
N ASP A 93 13.53 4.17 8.99
CA ASP A 93 12.44 3.59 9.79
C ASP A 93 11.27 4.56 10.01
N GLU A 94 11.52 5.87 10.01
CA GLU A 94 10.48 6.87 10.11
C GLU A 94 9.57 6.92 8.86
N VAL A 95 10.06 6.43 7.72
CA VAL A 95 9.33 6.39 6.45
C VAL A 95 8.49 5.12 6.37
N THR A 96 7.18 5.28 6.50
CA THR A 96 6.22 4.17 6.46
C THR A 96 5.68 3.86 5.07
N GLU A 97 5.67 4.84 4.17
CA GLU A 97 5.21 4.70 2.79
C GLU A 97 6.03 5.63 1.90
N ALA A 98 6.30 5.20 0.66
CA ALA A 98 7.03 5.98 -0.33
C ALA A 98 6.50 5.65 -1.73
N TYR A 99 6.27 6.68 -2.53
CA TYR A 99 5.70 6.54 -3.88
C TYR A 99 6.42 7.44 -4.86
N THR A 100 6.67 6.94 -6.07
CA THR A 100 7.09 7.75 -7.22
C THR A 100 5.87 8.48 -7.79
N LEU A 101 6.04 9.73 -8.18
CA LEU A 101 4.98 10.57 -8.72
C LEU A 101 5.25 10.96 -10.16
N ALA A 102 4.18 11.09 -10.95
CA ALA A 102 4.20 11.84 -12.20
C ALA A 102 3.84 13.29 -11.88
N GLY A 103 4.78 14.24 -11.97
CA GLY A 103 4.51 15.64 -11.68
C GLY A 103 5.74 16.47 -11.30
N GLN A 104 5.53 17.46 -10.43
CA GLN A 104 6.55 18.45 -10.03
C GLN A 104 7.57 17.89 -9.03
N ALA A 105 7.24 16.83 -8.31
CA ALA A 105 8.14 16.12 -7.42
C ALA A 105 8.28 14.69 -7.92
N ASP A 106 9.47 14.10 -7.72
CA ASP A 106 9.76 12.74 -8.15
C ASP A 106 9.19 11.71 -7.15
N TYR A 107 9.19 12.04 -5.85
CA TYR A 107 8.67 11.17 -4.80
C TYR A 107 7.79 11.89 -3.79
N ILE A 108 6.92 11.13 -3.15
CA ILE A 108 6.28 11.49 -1.88
C ILE A 108 6.49 10.38 -0.86
N ILE A 109 6.88 10.76 0.35
CA ILE A 109 7.08 9.86 1.48
C ILE A 109 6.16 10.24 2.64
N LYS A 110 5.70 9.24 3.39
CA LYS A 110 4.91 9.40 4.60
C LYS A 110 5.77 9.06 5.82
N VAL A 111 5.98 10.07 6.65
CA VAL A 111 6.88 10.04 7.80
C VAL A 111 6.08 10.13 9.10
N TRP A 112 6.41 9.28 10.06
CA TRP A 112 5.90 9.35 11.43
C TRP A 112 7.03 9.61 12.42
N VAL A 113 6.83 10.59 13.30
CA VAL A 113 7.77 10.92 14.38
C VAL A 113 7.01 11.34 15.64
N SER A 114 7.72 11.40 16.77
CA SER A 114 7.12 11.74 18.07
C SER A 114 6.76 13.21 18.22
N SER A 115 7.53 14.12 17.60
CA SER A 115 7.33 15.57 17.72
C SER A 115 7.90 16.35 16.53
N LEU A 116 7.65 17.66 16.48
CA LEU A 116 8.22 18.53 15.42
C LEU A 116 9.73 18.70 15.56
N GLU A 117 10.25 18.67 16.79
CA GLU A 117 11.69 18.69 17.06
C GLU A 117 12.36 17.42 16.51
N THR A 118 11.74 16.26 16.72
CA THR A 118 12.22 14.99 16.16
C THR A 118 12.15 14.99 14.63
N TYR A 119 11.13 15.65 14.06
CA TYR A 119 11.05 15.84 12.62
C TYR A 119 12.19 16.70 12.06
N GLU A 120 12.51 17.82 12.72
CA GLU A 120 13.64 18.67 12.31
C GLU A 120 14.95 17.89 12.32
N GLU A 121 15.18 17.10 13.38
CA GLU A 121 16.37 16.26 13.48
C GLU A 121 16.41 15.19 12.38
N PHE A 122 15.29 14.52 12.11
CA PHE A 122 15.15 13.57 11.01
C PHE A 122 15.54 14.22 9.67
N VAL A 123 15.00 15.40 9.36
CA VAL A 123 15.32 16.10 8.12
C VAL A 123 16.79 16.47 8.05
N ARG A 124 17.33 17.07 9.12
CA ARG A 124 18.71 17.55 9.16
C ARG A 124 19.74 16.42 9.05
N THR A 125 19.52 15.33 9.78
CA THR A 125 20.54 14.28 9.97
C THR A 125 20.37 13.12 8.99
N LYS A 126 19.15 12.79 8.58
CA LYS A 126 18.86 11.62 7.74
C LYS A 126 18.44 11.97 6.33
N LEU A 127 17.52 12.92 6.15
CA LEU A 127 16.94 13.22 4.84
C LEU A 127 17.85 14.12 3.98
N ARG A 128 18.39 15.20 4.55
CA ARG A 128 19.34 16.08 3.84
C ARG A 128 20.68 15.43 3.52
N THR A 129 21.01 14.33 4.21
CA THR A 129 22.24 13.57 3.93
C THR A 129 22.08 12.62 2.73
N VAL A 130 20.86 12.46 2.21
CA VAL A 130 20.62 11.73 0.96
C VAL A 130 21.17 12.56 -0.21
N ARG A 131 22.25 12.08 -0.81
CA ARG A 131 22.81 12.69 -2.02
C ARG A 131 21.81 12.59 -3.17
N GLY A 132 21.70 13.65 -3.96
CA GLY A 132 20.81 13.68 -5.13
C GLY A 132 19.45 14.31 -4.90
N LEU A 133 19.12 14.75 -3.68
CA LEU A 133 17.92 15.57 -3.44
C LEU A 133 18.19 17.04 -3.76
N ALA A 134 17.34 17.64 -4.59
CA ALA A 134 17.33 19.08 -4.90
C ALA A 134 16.44 19.87 -3.94
N SER A 135 15.26 19.34 -3.60
CA SER A 135 14.33 20.03 -2.72
C SER A 135 13.51 19.04 -1.88
N ILE A 136 13.09 19.52 -0.71
CA ILE A 136 12.27 18.81 0.27
C ILE A 136 11.14 19.77 0.65
N THR A 137 9.89 19.37 0.44
CA THR A 137 8.71 20.14 0.86
C THR A 137 7.86 19.31 1.81
N THR A 138 7.54 19.86 2.97
CA THR A 138 6.85 19.16 4.06
C THR A 138 5.42 19.66 4.21
N MET A 139 4.48 18.72 4.35
CA MET A 139 3.08 18.94 4.65
C MET A 139 2.71 18.15 5.90
N PHE A 140 2.43 18.85 7.00
CA PHE A 140 1.99 18.19 8.24
C PHE A 140 0.50 17.90 8.19
N ALA A 141 0.12 16.68 8.55
CA ALA A 141 -1.28 16.30 8.64
C ALA A 141 -1.85 16.64 10.03
N TYR A 142 -2.82 17.55 10.07
CA TYR A 142 -3.49 17.95 11.31
C TYR A 142 -4.41 16.85 11.87
N ALA A 143 -5.03 16.07 10.98
CA ALA A 143 -5.94 15.00 11.34
C ALA A 143 -5.92 13.89 10.28
N THR A 144 -6.20 12.66 10.70
CA THR A 144 -6.47 11.54 9.80
C THR A 144 -7.98 11.37 9.69
N VAL A 145 -8.54 11.64 8.51
CA VAL A 145 -9.98 11.47 8.25
C VAL A 145 -10.32 10.00 8.03
N LYS A 146 -9.45 9.28 7.31
CA LYS A 146 -9.61 7.85 7.03
C LYS A 146 -8.24 7.15 7.16
N PRO A 147 -8.10 6.16 8.07
CA PRO A 147 -6.89 5.35 8.15
C PRO A 147 -6.78 4.38 6.96
N PRO A 148 -5.67 3.65 6.80
CA PRO A 148 -5.57 2.56 5.84
C PRO A 148 -6.77 1.61 5.98
N SER A 149 -7.41 1.29 4.85
CA SER A 149 -8.59 0.42 4.79
C SER A 149 -8.39 -0.67 3.75
N PRO A 150 -9.16 -1.77 3.80
CA PRO A 150 -9.12 -2.82 2.80
C PRO A 150 -9.20 -2.30 1.35
N ILE A 151 -8.46 -2.96 0.47
CA ILE A 151 -8.44 -2.68 -0.96
C ILE A 151 -9.54 -3.50 -1.62
N SER A 152 -10.48 -2.81 -2.26
CA SER A 152 -11.53 -3.45 -3.03
C SER A 152 -10.98 -3.91 -4.38
N PRO A 153 -11.05 -5.21 -4.72
CA PRO A 153 -10.69 -5.65 -6.06
C PRO A 153 -11.66 -5.06 -7.08
N PRO A 154 -11.19 -4.73 -8.31
CA PRO A 154 -12.07 -4.22 -9.34
C PRO A 154 -13.20 -5.22 -9.64
N PRO A 155 -14.39 -4.73 -10.04
CA PRO A 155 -15.46 -5.61 -10.51
C PRO A 155 -14.93 -6.47 -11.67
N PRO A 156 -15.47 -7.69 -11.87
CA PRO A 156 -15.12 -8.46 -13.06
C PRO A 156 -15.34 -7.58 -14.29
N HIS A 157 -14.36 -7.53 -15.19
CA HIS A 157 -14.58 -6.91 -16.50
C HIS A 157 -15.81 -7.59 -17.08
N ALA A 158 -16.90 -6.85 -17.26
CA ALA A 158 -17.99 -7.31 -18.10
C ALA A 158 -17.34 -7.67 -19.42
N GLU A 159 -17.33 -8.96 -19.77
CA GLU A 159 -16.94 -9.40 -21.10
C GLU A 159 -17.67 -8.47 -22.05
N ARG A 160 -16.89 -7.68 -22.81
CA ARG A 160 -17.47 -6.84 -23.85
C ARG A 160 -18.31 -7.81 -24.67
N SER A 161 -19.62 -7.59 -24.66
CA SER A 161 -20.58 -8.24 -25.54
C SER A 161 -20.05 -8.09 -26.96
N THR A 162 -19.28 -9.09 -27.41
CA THR A 162 -19.10 -9.41 -28.81
C THR A 162 -20.33 -10.21 -29.21
N ASP A 163 -21.49 -9.55 -29.12
CA ASP A 163 -22.76 -10.03 -29.67
C ASP A 163 -23.47 -8.88 -30.40
N ARG A 164 -22.67 -8.15 -31.18
CA ARG A 164 -23.15 -7.37 -32.32
C ARG A 164 -22.46 -7.88 -33.58
N ASP A 165 -22.67 -9.15 -33.86
CA ASP A 165 -22.70 -9.60 -35.23
C ASP A 165 -23.82 -10.64 -35.37
N ARG A 166 -24.64 -10.50 -36.43
CA ARG A 166 -25.79 -11.36 -36.81
C ARG A 166 -27.14 -11.10 -36.12
N ARG A 167 -27.85 -10.07 -36.60
CA ARG A 167 -29.22 -10.20 -37.15
C ARG A 167 -29.74 -8.85 -37.65
N SER A 168 -30.11 -8.84 -38.94
CA SER A 168 -31.03 -7.91 -39.60
C SER A 168 -30.44 -6.62 -40.17
N ARG A 169 -29.84 -6.72 -41.36
CA ARG A 169 -30.27 -5.99 -42.56
C ARG A 169 -29.83 -6.74 -43.80
#